data_AF-A0A7W7Q194-F1
#
_entry.id   AF-A0A7W7Q194-F1
#
_cell.length_a   1.000
_cell.length_b   1.000
_cell.length_c   1.000
_cell.angle_alpha   90.00
_cell.angle_beta   90.00
_cell.angle_gamma   90.00
#
_symmetry.space_group_name_H-M   'P 1'
#
loop_
_entity.id
_entity.type
_entity.pdbx_description
1 polymer ?
#
loop_
_entity_poly.entity_id
_entity_poly.type
_entity_poly.pdbx_seq_one_letter_code
_entity_poly.pdbx_strand_id
1 'polypeptide(L)'
;MSAGAKKWLGLPRWLYAALALGAVVGVLVFVVSEPPTPVSAQARKVVEGLRTTSVYEEPGGPGIVDAQRSRQLIGDRAIVLVLLARPLLDDPTYRTDPRAERCAEIADLVATSVVILYAFDDDDEYDAEYCVGPEFANDDNPVDPEDYVTGVVGGVNLGTHFRVTDTDKFAEVEEYVYTFDHYTMRDSPNGVPRRGVVVPPPPTPDAPQAWQVVLALVGILAGTVALFMLLRAAGWLAGRRRTRAAATRTRVAEVGTRLNRLADTVLHPEAPRNARAARRQADLAERYVLLLRDVEAAGTDAELTEVERALTELEEAAR
;
A
#
# COMPACT_ATOMS: atom_id res chain seq x y z
N MET A 1 -33.69 -15.59 11.29
CA MET A 1 -33.29 -16.35 10.09
C MET A 1 -31.80 -16.18 9.87
N SER A 2 -30.97 -17.05 10.46
CA SER A 2 -29.51 -17.01 10.24
C SER A 2 -29.18 -17.74 8.95
N ALA A 3 -28.75 -17.01 7.92
CA ALA A 3 -28.21 -17.59 6.70
C ALA A 3 -27.03 -18.50 7.09
N GLY A 4 -27.25 -19.82 7.02
CA GLY A 4 -26.23 -20.82 7.25
C GLY A 4 -25.14 -20.67 6.20
N ALA A 5 -24.08 -19.94 6.53
CA ALA A 5 -22.91 -19.80 5.68
C ALA A 5 -22.28 -21.20 5.51
N LYS A 6 -22.62 -21.86 4.40
CA LYS A 6 -22.04 -23.14 3.97
C LYS A 6 -20.52 -23.03 4.04
N LYS A 7 -19.91 -23.79 4.95
CA LYS A 7 -18.45 -23.86 5.11
C LYS A 7 -17.89 -24.65 3.93
N TRP A 8 -16.87 -24.11 3.28
CA TRP A 8 -16.01 -24.87 2.38
C TRP A 8 -14.74 -25.17 3.17
N LEU A 9 -14.32 -26.45 3.26
CA LEU A 9 -13.12 -26.88 4.00
C LEU A 9 -13.06 -26.39 5.48
N GLY A 10 -14.22 -26.23 6.14
CA GLY A 10 -14.30 -25.80 7.53
C GLY A 10 -14.21 -24.29 7.78
N LEU A 11 -13.86 -23.49 6.77
CA LEU A 11 -13.79 -22.03 6.86
C LEU A 11 -15.06 -21.36 6.27
N PRO A 12 -15.49 -20.20 6.82
CA PRO A 12 -16.61 -19.46 6.29
C PRO A 12 -16.29 -18.82 4.92
N ARG A 13 -17.25 -18.88 3.97
CA ARG A 13 -17.10 -18.41 2.58
C ARG A 13 -16.56 -16.98 2.41
N TRP A 14 -16.86 -16.08 3.35
CA TRP A 14 -16.39 -14.70 3.28
C TRP A 14 -14.86 -14.58 3.38
N LEU A 15 -14.18 -15.53 4.05
CA LEU A 15 -12.70 -15.55 4.09
C LEU A 15 -12.12 -15.89 2.72
N TYR A 16 -12.72 -16.86 2.01
CA TYR A 16 -12.32 -17.19 0.65
C TYR A 16 -12.59 -16.02 -0.31
N ALA A 17 -13.73 -15.35 -0.16
CA ALA A 17 -14.06 -14.17 -0.96
C ALA A 17 -13.07 -13.02 -0.70
N ALA A 18 -12.70 -12.76 0.56
CA ALA A 18 -11.72 -11.74 0.92
C ALA A 18 -10.32 -12.08 0.39
N LEU A 19 -9.91 -13.35 0.45
CA LEU A 19 -8.61 -13.81 -0.04
C LEU A 19 -8.54 -13.76 -1.57
N ALA A 20 -9.61 -14.18 -2.25
CA ALA A 20 -9.74 -14.04 -3.69
C ALA A 20 -9.76 -12.58 -4.13
N LEU A 21 -10.52 -11.71 -3.43
CA LEU A 21 -10.55 -10.27 -3.70
C LEU A 21 -9.17 -9.63 -3.48
N GLY A 22 -8.48 -9.96 -2.39
CA GLY A 22 -7.12 -9.50 -2.13
C GLY A 22 -6.13 -9.95 -3.19
N ALA A 23 -6.24 -11.20 -3.66
CA ALA A 23 -5.42 -11.71 -4.76
C ALA A 23 -5.72 -10.99 -6.08
N VAL A 24 -7.00 -10.76 -6.40
CA VAL A 24 -7.41 -10.03 -7.62
C VAL A 24 -6.95 -8.58 -7.58
N VAL A 25 -7.14 -7.88 -6.46
CA VAL A 25 -6.66 -6.49 -6.29
C VAL A 25 -5.14 -6.44 -6.35
N GLY A 26 -4.44 -7.38 -5.71
CA GLY A 26 -2.99 -7.50 -5.82
C GLY A 26 -2.55 -7.66 -7.27
N VAL A 27 -3.11 -8.64 -7.98
CA VAL A 27 -2.80 -8.86 -9.40
C VAL A 27 -3.12 -7.64 -10.25
N LEU A 28 -4.28 -7.00 -10.06
CA LEU A 28 -4.64 -5.79 -10.82
C LEU A 28 -3.65 -4.65 -10.57
N VAL A 29 -3.30 -4.36 -9.32
CA VAL A 29 -2.36 -3.29 -8.98
C VAL A 29 -0.96 -3.57 -9.54
N PHE A 30 -0.50 -4.83 -9.50
CA PHE A 30 0.88 -5.19 -9.88
C PHE A 30 1.07 -5.60 -11.36
N VAL A 31 0.02 -6.06 -12.04
CA VAL A 31 0.10 -6.52 -13.44
C VAL A 31 -0.41 -5.46 -14.41
N VAL A 32 -1.38 -4.64 -14.01
CA VAL A 32 -1.96 -3.61 -14.90
C VAL A 32 -1.22 -2.28 -14.78
N SER A 33 -0.59 -1.99 -13.65
CA SER A 33 0.31 -0.84 -13.55
C SER A 33 1.66 -1.26 -14.12
N GLU A 34 1.96 -0.85 -15.34
CA GLU A 34 3.33 -0.92 -15.83
C GLU A 34 4.23 -0.23 -14.80
N PRO A 35 5.29 -0.90 -14.31
CA PRO A 35 6.20 -0.23 -13.39
C PRO A 35 6.72 1.03 -14.09
N PRO A 36 6.77 2.19 -13.40
CA PRO A 36 7.36 3.38 -13.97
C PRO A 36 8.74 2.99 -14.49
N THR A 37 9.02 3.33 -15.75
CA THR A 37 10.31 3.06 -16.36
C THR A 37 11.38 3.63 -15.44
N PRO A 38 12.33 2.80 -14.97
CA PRO A 38 13.30 3.26 -14.00
C PRO A 38 14.14 4.37 -14.65
N VAL A 39 13.97 5.60 -14.16
CA VAL A 39 14.79 6.72 -14.61
C VAL A 39 16.24 6.42 -14.26
N SER A 40 17.11 6.48 -15.25
CA SER A 40 18.55 6.28 -15.13
C SER A 40 19.16 7.24 -14.11
N ALA A 41 20.27 6.81 -13.51
CA ALA A 41 21.03 7.66 -12.61
C ALA A 41 21.60 8.90 -13.32
N GLN A 42 21.92 8.78 -14.62
CA GLN A 42 22.48 9.87 -15.42
C GLN A 42 21.41 10.92 -15.74
N ALA A 43 20.22 10.53 -16.21
CA ALA A 43 19.12 11.48 -16.44
C ALA A 43 18.75 12.22 -15.16
N ARG A 44 18.69 11.52 -14.01
CA ARG A 44 18.51 12.16 -12.69
C ARG A 44 19.58 13.19 -12.37
N LYS A 45 20.85 12.88 -12.62
CA LYS A 45 21.98 13.79 -12.41
C LYS A 45 21.90 15.02 -13.32
N VAL A 46 21.55 14.83 -14.59
CA VAL A 46 21.34 15.91 -15.57
C VAL A 46 20.22 16.84 -15.09
N VAL A 47 19.05 16.28 -14.79
CA VAL A 47 17.85 17.01 -14.35
C VAL A 47 18.10 17.78 -13.07
N GLU A 48 18.79 17.19 -12.09
CA GLU A 48 19.19 17.88 -10.87
C GLU A 48 20.09 19.10 -11.17
N GLY A 49 21.01 18.97 -12.12
CA GLY A 49 21.84 20.08 -12.58
C GLY A 49 21.05 21.15 -13.35
N LEU A 50 20.00 20.78 -14.08
CA LEU A 50 19.14 21.72 -14.82
C LEU A 50 18.20 22.52 -13.92
N ARG A 51 18.06 22.17 -12.63
CA ARG A 51 17.12 22.87 -11.71
C ARG A 51 17.39 24.36 -11.59
N THR A 52 18.65 24.77 -11.68
CA THR A 52 19.06 26.16 -11.46
C THR A 52 19.58 26.85 -12.72
N THR A 53 19.77 26.11 -13.82
CA THR A 53 20.40 26.63 -15.04
C THR A 53 19.86 25.94 -16.29
N SER A 54 19.79 26.65 -17.41
CA SER A 54 19.33 26.11 -18.70
C SER A 54 20.34 25.16 -19.34
N VAL A 55 21.57 25.09 -18.84
CA VAL A 55 22.62 24.25 -19.43
C VAL A 55 23.29 23.37 -18.38
N TYR A 56 23.15 22.07 -18.58
CA TYR A 56 23.93 21.05 -17.90
C TYR A 56 25.16 20.70 -18.73
N GLU A 57 26.33 20.71 -18.10
CA GLU A 57 27.58 20.30 -18.70
C GLU A 57 28.20 19.21 -17.84
N GLU A 58 28.40 18.03 -18.42
CA GLU A 58 29.08 16.94 -17.75
C GLU A 58 30.59 17.23 -17.67
N PRO A 59 31.22 17.09 -16.49
CA PRO A 59 32.65 17.29 -16.35
C PRO A 59 33.45 16.39 -17.30
N GLY A 60 34.40 16.99 -18.02
CA GLY A 60 35.25 16.30 -18.99
C GLY A 60 34.69 16.22 -20.41
N GLY A 61 33.62 16.98 -20.71
CA GLY A 61 33.10 17.11 -22.08
C GLY A 61 34.10 17.74 -23.05
N PRO A 62 33.84 17.64 -24.36
CA PRO A 62 34.77 18.06 -25.41
C PRO A 62 34.99 19.58 -25.48
N GLY A 63 34.12 20.37 -24.85
CA GLY A 63 34.24 21.84 -24.82
C GLY A 63 33.97 22.53 -26.16
N ILE A 64 33.40 21.82 -27.14
CA ILE A 64 33.08 22.36 -28.47
C ILE A 64 31.76 23.17 -28.49
N VAL A 65 30.96 23.06 -27.44
CA VAL A 65 29.81 23.94 -27.18
C VAL A 65 30.12 24.77 -25.94
N ASP A 66 30.16 26.11 -26.08
CA ASP A 66 30.38 27.00 -24.95
C ASP A 66 29.16 27.02 -24.03
N ALA A 67 29.24 26.29 -22.91
CA ALA A 67 28.15 26.17 -21.96
C ALA A 67 27.78 27.51 -21.30
N GLN A 68 28.75 28.38 -21.02
CA GLN A 68 28.48 29.66 -20.37
C GLN A 68 27.76 30.63 -21.32
N ARG A 69 28.23 30.72 -22.56
CA ARG A 69 27.59 31.52 -23.59
C ARG A 69 26.20 30.98 -23.92
N SER A 70 26.03 29.66 -23.94
CA SER A 70 24.74 29.00 -24.14
C SER A 70 23.74 29.34 -23.02
N ARG A 71 24.17 29.36 -21.76
CA ARG A 71 23.32 29.79 -20.63
C ARG A 71 22.80 31.21 -20.81
N GLN A 72 23.67 32.12 -21.22
CA GLN A 72 23.31 33.53 -21.43
C GLN A 72 22.35 33.70 -22.62
N LEU A 73 22.62 32.98 -23.70
CA LEU A 73 21.81 33.00 -24.91
C LEU A 73 20.41 32.44 -24.67
N ILE A 74 20.31 31.26 -24.04
CA ILE A 74 19.05 30.58 -23.75
C ILE A 74 18.24 31.37 -22.71
N GLY A 75 18.86 31.78 -21.60
CA GLY A 75 18.19 32.49 -20.51
C GLY A 75 17.04 31.68 -19.89
N ASP A 76 15.86 32.30 -19.80
CA ASP A 76 14.66 31.73 -19.17
C ASP A 76 13.72 31.01 -20.15
N ARG A 77 14.11 30.89 -21.42
CA ARG A 77 13.31 30.19 -22.45
C ARG A 77 13.10 28.73 -22.06
N ALA A 78 12.02 28.13 -22.55
CA ALA A 78 11.71 26.71 -22.39
C ALA A 78 12.64 25.81 -23.24
N ILE A 79 13.95 26.03 -23.14
CA ILE A 79 15.01 25.27 -23.77
C ILE A 79 15.96 24.84 -22.68
N VAL A 80 16.37 23.58 -22.70
CA VAL A 80 17.47 23.07 -21.89
C VAL A 80 18.52 22.44 -22.79
N LEU A 81 19.78 22.71 -22.50
CA LEU A 81 20.92 22.15 -23.21
C LEU A 81 21.65 21.18 -22.29
N VAL A 82 21.93 19.99 -22.80
CA VAL A 82 22.63 18.93 -22.08
C VAL A 82 23.87 18.56 -22.87
N LEU A 83 25.04 18.77 -22.28
CA LEU A 83 26.33 18.42 -22.88
C LEU A 83 26.90 17.23 -22.11
N LEU A 84 26.85 16.04 -22.72
CA LEU A 84 27.41 14.84 -22.11
C LEU A 84 28.86 14.63 -22.54
N ALA A 85 29.66 14.02 -21.67
CA ALA A 85 31.09 13.87 -21.89
C ALA A 85 31.48 12.50 -22.47
N ARG A 86 30.60 11.51 -22.36
CA ARG A 86 30.89 10.11 -22.71
C ARG A 86 29.91 9.61 -23.77
N PRO A 87 30.31 8.62 -24.59
CA PRO A 87 29.39 7.89 -25.45
C PRO A 87 28.25 7.27 -24.63
N LEU A 88 27.06 7.25 -25.22
CA LEU A 88 25.87 6.65 -24.61
C LEU A 88 25.80 5.12 -24.81
N LEU A 89 26.82 4.56 -25.46
CA LEU A 89 26.97 3.19 -25.94
C LEU A 89 26.93 2.07 -24.87
N ASP A 90 27.08 2.41 -23.60
CA ASP A 90 27.26 1.40 -22.54
C ASP A 90 25.97 1.04 -21.77
N ASP A 91 24.80 1.59 -22.13
CA ASP A 91 23.54 1.31 -21.43
C ASP A 91 22.72 0.21 -22.14
N PRO A 92 22.69 -1.03 -21.62
CA PRO A 92 22.00 -2.16 -22.26
C PRO A 92 20.47 -2.02 -22.25
N THR A 93 19.93 -0.96 -21.65
CA THR A 93 18.48 -0.69 -21.66
C THR A 93 17.99 -0.13 -22.98
N TYR A 94 18.89 0.42 -23.81
CA TYR A 94 18.52 1.06 -25.06
C TYR A 94 18.29 0.05 -26.19
N ARG A 95 17.17 0.22 -26.90
CA ARG A 95 16.70 -0.72 -27.94
C ARG A 95 16.94 -0.20 -29.36
N THR A 96 17.11 1.11 -29.50
CA THR A 96 17.28 1.91 -30.70
C THR A 96 18.42 2.90 -30.49
N ASP A 97 18.40 4.07 -31.13
CA ASP A 97 19.41 5.12 -31.01
C ASP A 97 19.55 5.57 -29.54
N PRO A 98 20.71 5.31 -28.88
CA PRO A 98 20.93 5.68 -27.48
C PRO A 98 20.79 7.18 -27.21
N ARG A 99 21.10 8.03 -28.20
CA ARG A 99 21.01 9.49 -28.09
C ARG A 99 19.55 9.92 -28.05
N ALA A 100 18.73 9.42 -28.99
CA ALA A 100 17.29 9.66 -29.02
C ALA A 100 16.60 9.17 -27.75
N GLU A 101 16.90 7.95 -27.29
CA GLU A 101 16.29 7.40 -26.07
C GLU A 101 16.69 8.18 -24.80
N ARG A 102 17.96 8.61 -24.68
CA ARG A 102 18.40 9.45 -23.55
C ARG A 102 17.78 10.84 -23.60
N CYS A 103 17.69 11.42 -24.78
CA CYS A 103 17.08 12.74 -24.99
C CYS A 103 15.59 12.71 -24.62
N ALA A 104 14.85 11.67 -25.03
CA ALA A 104 13.46 11.46 -24.64
C ALA A 104 13.29 11.27 -23.13
N GLU A 105 14.15 10.45 -22.49
CA GLU A 105 14.12 10.25 -21.05
C GLU A 105 14.35 11.56 -20.26
N ILE A 106 15.25 12.43 -20.73
CA ILE A 106 15.46 13.75 -20.11
C ILE A 106 14.24 14.64 -20.36
N ALA A 107 13.68 14.63 -21.57
CA ALA A 107 12.51 15.44 -21.95
C ALA A 107 11.29 15.13 -21.07
N ASP A 108 11.06 13.86 -20.73
CA ASP A 108 10.00 13.44 -19.81
C ASP A 108 10.14 14.07 -18.41
N LEU A 109 11.37 14.36 -17.98
CA LEU A 109 11.67 14.94 -16.67
C LEU A 109 11.70 16.47 -16.67
N VAL A 110 11.91 17.09 -17.84
CA VAL A 110 11.80 18.54 -18.05
C VAL A 110 10.55 18.86 -18.87
N ALA A 111 9.41 18.36 -18.42
CA ALA A 111 8.19 18.23 -19.21
C ALA A 111 7.74 19.47 -20.00
N THR A 112 8.06 20.68 -19.52
CA THR A 112 7.68 21.96 -20.15
C THR A 112 8.75 22.57 -21.05
N SER A 113 9.81 21.84 -21.41
CA SER A 113 10.96 22.37 -22.16
C SER A 113 11.33 21.51 -23.36
N VAL A 114 12.00 22.13 -24.32
CA VAL A 114 12.69 21.42 -25.39
C VAL A 114 14.13 21.12 -24.96
N VAL A 115 14.57 19.89 -25.17
CA VAL A 115 15.89 19.39 -24.85
C VAL A 115 16.75 19.39 -26.10
N ILE A 116 17.93 20.00 -26.01
CA ILE A 116 19.03 19.84 -26.96
C ILE A 116 20.08 18.99 -26.25
N LEU A 117 20.27 17.75 -26.70
CA LEU A 117 21.26 16.83 -26.14
C LEU A 117 22.44 16.70 -27.09
N TYR A 118 23.62 17.13 -26.66
CA TYR A 118 24.87 16.78 -27.33
C TYR A 118 25.53 15.58 -26.66
N ALA A 119 25.79 14.54 -27.45
CA ALA A 119 26.50 13.35 -27.02
C ALA A 119 27.19 12.65 -28.19
N PHE A 120 28.22 11.85 -27.89
CA PHE A 120 28.84 10.97 -28.88
C PHE A 120 27.89 9.84 -29.28
N ASP A 121 27.79 9.57 -30.57
CA ASP A 121 27.16 8.35 -31.12
C ASP A 121 28.17 7.20 -31.28
N ASP A 122 27.72 6.15 -31.95
CA ASP A 122 28.44 4.92 -32.27
C ASP A 122 29.67 5.15 -33.16
N ASP A 123 29.71 6.26 -33.91
CA ASP A 123 30.80 6.64 -34.82
C ASP A 123 31.76 7.67 -34.18
N ASP A 124 31.65 7.89 -32.86
CA ASP A 124 32.36 8.94 -32.10
C ASP A 124 32.07 10.37 -32.62
N GLU A 125 30.94 10.59 -33.29
CA GLU A 125 30.52 11.92 -33.71
C GLU A 125 29.74 12.62 -32.60
N TYR A 126 30.16 13.85 -32.27
CA TYR A 126 29.52 14.67 -31.25
C TYR A 126 28.46 15.58 -31.87
N ASP A 127 27.21 15.13 -31.81
CA ASP A 127 26.11 15.80 -32.50
C ASP A 127 24.88 15.98 -31.60
N ALA A 128 23.97 16.83 -32.07
CA ALA A 128 22.77 17.22 -31.34
C ALA A 128 21.59 16.27 -31.60
N GLU A 129 20.83 15.99 -30.54
CA GLU A 129 19.51 15.38 -30.60
C GLU A 129 18.48 16.31 -29.97
N TYR A 130 17.28 16.35 -30.53
CA TYR A 130 16.23 17.30 -30.15
C TYR A 130 14.98 16.57 -29.68
N CYS A 131 14.55 16.79 -28.44
CA CYS A 131 13.35 16.16 -27.88
C CYS A 131 12.47 17.17 -27.16
N VAL A 132 11.17 16.97 -27.21
CA VAL A 132 10.19 17.88 -26.60
C VAL A 132 9.55 17.21 -25.40
N GLY A 133 9.52 17.90 -24.26
CA GLY A 133 8.85 17.41 -23.07
C GLY A 133 7.33 17.29 -23.27
N PRO A 134 6.67 16.32 -22.61
CA PRO A 134 5.26 16.01 -22.83
C PRO A 134 4.27 17.13 -22.48
N GLU A 135 4.68 18.12 -21.70
CA GLU A 135 3.86 19.28 -21.29
C GLU A 135 4.31 20.59 -21.98
N PHE A 136 5.22 20.53 -22.95
CA PHE A 136 5.65 21.71 -23.70
C PHE A 136 4.49 22.29 -24.52
N ALA A 137 3.73 21.43 -25.19
CA ALA A 137 2.47 21.79 -25.81
C ALA A 137 1.36 21.77 -24.75
N ASN A 138 0.78 22.93 -24.49
CA ASN A 138 -0.27 23.10 -23.47
C ASN A 138 -1.18 24.29 -23.86
N ASP A 139 -2.19 24.58 -23.05
CA ASP A 139 -3.14 25.66 -23.34
C ASP A 139 -2.45 27.04 -23.47
N ASP A 140 -1.34 27.26 -22.77
CA ASP A 140 -0.57 28.49 -22.82
C ASP A 140 0.41 28.53 -24.01
N ASN A 141 0.79 27.37 -24.55
CA ASN A 141 1.67 27.17 -25.70
C ASN A 141 1.08 26.11 -26.67
N PRO A 142 0.06 26.47 -27.47
CA PRO A 142 -0.72 25.53 -28.28
C PRO A 142 -0.02 25.19 -29.60
N VAL A 143 1.22 24.68 -29.51
CA VAL A 143 2.00 24.22 -30.66
C VAL A 143 1.83 22.72 -30.85
N ASP A 144 1.86 22.25 -32.09
CA ASP A 144 2.03 20.83 -32.38
C ASP A 144 3.51 20.46 -32.17
N PRO A 145 3.87 19.59 -31.21
CA PRO A 145 5.25 19.24 -30.93
C PRO A 145 6.01 18.70 -32.15
N GLU A 146 5.38 17.89 -33.00
CA GLU A 146 6.06 17.24 -34.13
C GLU A 146 6.37 18.26 -35.24
N ASP A 147 5.39 19.09 -35.59
CA ASP A 147 5.57 20.17 -36.56
C ASP A 147 6.55 21.22 -36.03
N TYR A 148 6.52 21.50 -34.72
CA TYR A 148 7.41 22.45 -34.07
C TYR A 148 8.86 21.98 -34.14
N VAL A 149 9.16 20.74 -33.75
CA VAL A 149 10.52 20.19 -33.84
C VAL A 149 10.99 20.16 -35.28
N THR A 150 10.16 19.67 -36.18
CA THR A 150 10.52 19.57 -37.60
C THR A 150 10.81 20.95 -38.19
N GLY A 151 10.00 21.96 -37.86
CA GLY A 151 10.19 23.34 -38.31
C GLY A 151 11.43 24.00 -37.71
N VAL A 152 11.68 23.79 -36.42
CA VAL A 152 12.83 24.37 -35.71
C VAL A 152 14.13 23.68 -36.14
N VAL A 153 14.20 22.35 -36.09
CA VAL A 153 15.38 21.57 -36.52
C VAL A 153 15.67 21.79 -38.01
N GLY A 154 14.63 21.85 -38.85
CA GLY A 154 14.78 22.20 -40.26
C GLY A 154 15.38 23.59 -40.48
N GLY A 155 14.96 24.59 -39.69
CA GLY A 155 15.52 25.94 -39.73
C GLY A 155 16.98 25.99 -39.29
N VAL A 156 17.31 25.28 -38.20
CA VAL A 156 18.68 25.16 -37.69
C VAL A 156 19.60 24.57 -38.74
N ASN A 157 19.26 23.42 -39.31
CA ASN A 157 20.08 22.76 -40.33
C ASN A 157 20.38 23.65 -41.55
N LEU A 158 19.44 24.51 -41.93
CA LEU A 158 19.63 25.47 -43.03
C LEU A 158 20.52 26.66 -42.62
N GLY A 159 20.38 27.17 -41.40
CA GLY A 159 21.12 28.33 -40.91
C GLY A 159 22.55 28.04 -40.46
N THR A 160 22.84 26.80 -40.05
CA THR A 160 24.10 26.42 -39.42
C THR A 160 25.13 25.82 -40.36
N HIS A 161 24.71 25.38 -41.56
CA HIS A 161 25.54 24.63 -42.50
C HIS A 161 26.89 25.29 -42.84
N PHE A 162 27.00 26.62 -42.72
CA PHE A 162 28.24 27.36 -42.99
C PHE A 162 28.94 27.92 -41.74
N ARG A 163 28.39 27.68 -40.54
CA ARG A 163 28.84 28.31 -39.28
C ARG A 163 29.33 27.28 -38.25
N VAL A 164 28.84 26.06 -38.33
CA VAL A 164 29.26 24.96 -37.46
C VAL A 164 30.56 24.35 -38.00
N THR A 165 31.51 24.09 -37.11
CA THR A 165 32.71 23.31 -37.39
C THR A 165 32.85 22.17 -36.40
N ASP A 166 33.74 21.21 -36.69
CA ASP A 166 34.03 20.07 -35.81
C ASP A 166 34.53 20.50 -34.42
N THR A 167 35.02 21.74 -34.29
CA THR A 167 35.57 22.30 -33.05
C THR A 167 34.70 23.37 -32.41
N ASP A 168 33.66 23.85 -33.11
CA ASP A 168 32.75 24.88 -32.61
C ASP A 168 31.32 24.59 -33.10
N LYS A 169 30.52 24.06 -32.18
CA LYS A 169 29.11 23.75 -32.37
C LYS A 169 28.21 24.80 -31.72
N PHE A 170 28.77 25.87 -31.13
CA PHE A 170 27.97 26.92 -30.47
C PHE A 170 27.02 27.63 -31.44
N ALA A 171 27.43 27.80 -32.70
CA ALA A 171 26.60 28.42 -33.73
C ALA A 171 25.27 27.67 -33.96
N GLU A 172 25.23 26.37 -33.69
CA GLU A 172 24.01 25.57 -33.78
C GLU A 172 23.01 25.90 -32.67
N VAL A 173 23.49 26.00 -31.43
CA VAL A 173 22.68 26.45 -30.30
C VAL A 173 22.16 27.87 -30.53
N GLU A 174 22.97 28.75 -31.10
CA GLU A 174 22.56 30.10 -31.47
C GLU A 174 21.43 30.12 -32.48
N GLU A 175 21.57 29.37 -33.58
CA GLU A 175 20.52 29.29 -34.60
C GLU A 175 19.25 28.63 -34.05
N TYR A 176 19.39 27.63 -33.18
CA TYR A 176 18.26 26.99 -32.51
C TYR A 176 17.46 27.99 -31.69
N VAL A 177 18.13 28.79 -30.85
CA VAL A 177 17.44 29.80 -30.02
C VAL A 177 16.74 30.84 -30.88
N TYR A 178 17.36 31.30 -31.98
CA TYR A 178 16.70 32.24 -32.91
C TYR A 178 15.49 31.62 -33.61
N THR A 179 15.63 30.37 -34.06
CA THR A 179 14.55 29.66 -34.75
C THR A 179 13.40 29.36 -33.78
N PHE A 180 13.72 28.92 -32.56
CA PHE A 180 12.77 28.76 -31.45
C PHE A 180 11.99 30.05 -31.22
N ASP A 181 12.67 31.19 -31.02
CA ASP A 181 12.02 32.48 -30.82
C ASP A 181 11.11 32.85 -32.01
N HIS A 182 11.56 32.62 -33.25
CA HIS A 182 10.79 32.89 -34.45
C HIS A 182 9.49 32.09 -34.53
N TYR A 183 9.56 30.76 -34.37
CA TYR A 183 8.39 29.90 -34.42
C TYR A 183 7.43 30.17 -33.26
N THR A 184 7.98 30.37 -32.07
CA THR A 184 7.12 30.54 -30.89
C THR A 184 6.45 31.91 -30.84
N MET A 185 7.07 32.97 -31.39
CA MET A 185 6.37 34.25 -31.58
C MET A 185 5.24 34.18 -32.62
N ARG A 186 5.34 33.26 -33.60
CA ARG A 186 4.31 33.08 -34.61
C ARG A 186 3.11 32.29 -34.05
N ASP A 187 3.40 31.23 -33.32
CA ASP A 187 2.42 30.19 -32.98
C ASP A 187 1.90 30.29 -31.54
N SER A 188 2.53 31.12 -30.68
CA SER A 188 2.20 31.24 -29.26
C SER A 188 1.75 32.68 -28.90
N PRO A 189 0.43 32.95 -28.77
CA PRO A 189 -0.11 34.30 -28.59
C PRO A 189 0.26 34.94 -27.23
N ASN A 190 0.68 34.11 -26.26
CA ASN A 190 1.04 34.51 -24.91
C ASN A 190 2.53 34.86 -24.76
N GLY A 191 3.29 34.83 -25.85
CA GLY A 191 4.73 35.12 -25.89
C GLY A 191 5.59 33.86 -25.79
N VAL A 192 6.90 34.05 -25.65
CA VAL A 192 7.88 32.96 -25.65
C VAL A 192 7.74 32.12 -24.36
N PRO A 193 7.50 30.81 -24.45
CA PRO A 193 7.41 29.90 -23.32
C PRO A 193 8.66 29.96 -22.46
N ARG A 194 8.43 30.01 -21.16
CA ARG A 194 9.49 30.02 -20.16
C ARG A 194 9.62 28.65 -19.56
N ARG A 195 10.84 28.31 -19.19
CA ARG A 195 11.14 27.04 -18.53
C ARG A 195 10.33 26.91 -17.24
N GLY A 196 9.59 25.81 -17.12
CA GLY A 196 8.89 25.44 -15.89
C GLY A 196 9.84 24.96 -14.79
N VAL A 197 9.30 24.76 -13.59
CA VAL A 197 10.07 24.21 -12.47
C VAL A 197 10.42 22.75 -12.79
N VAL A 198 11.71 22.44 -12.83
CA VAL A 198 12.20 21.07 -12.95
C VAL A 198 11.99 20.37 -11.60
N VAL A 199 11.00 19.49 -11.54
CA VAL A 199 10.71 18.69 -10.33
C VAL A 199 11.51 17.39 -10.43
N PRO A 200 12.40 17.09 -9.46
CA PRO A 200 13.15 15.85 -9.51
C PRO A 200 12.19 14.66 -9.45
N PRO A 201 12.43 13.59 -10.23
CA PRO A 201 11.62 12.39 -10.12
C PRO A 201 11.70 11.85 -8.69
N PRO A 202 10.60 11.29 -8.15
CA PRO A 202 10.65 10.66 -6.84
C PRO A 202 11.76 9.60 -6.83
N PRO A 203 12.47 9.42 -5.71
CA PRO A 203 13.51 8.40 -5.63
C PRO A 203 12.89 7.06 -6.01
N THR A 204 13.42 6.43 -7.07
CA THR A 204 13.03 5.07 -7.42
C THR A 204 13.29 4.21 -6.19
N PRO A 205 12.27 3.58 -5.58
CA PRO A 205 12.52 2.66 -4.49
C PRO A 205 13.43 1.56 -5.03
N ASP A 206 14.57 1.35 -4.36
CA ASP A 206 15.47 0.26 -4.74
C ASP A 206 14.67 -1.04 -4.76
N ALA A 207 14.93 -1.95 -5.71
CA ALA A 207 14.26 -3.26 -5.78
C ALA A 207 14.12 -3.99 -4.41
N PRO A 208 15.12 -3.98 -3.50
CA PRO A 208 14.94 -4.51 -2.15
C PRO A 208 13.91 -3.75 -1.30
N GLN A 209 13.79 -2.43 -1.46
CA GLN A 209 12.84 -1.58 -0.73
C GLN A 209 11.40 -1.85 -1.18
N ALA A 210 11.17 -2.06 -2.48
CA ALA A 210 9.87 -2.48 -2.99
C ALA A 210 9.44 -3.83 -2.39
N TRP A 211 10.36 -4.79 -2.30
CA TRP A 211 10.08 -6.09 -1.67
C TRP A 211 9.80 -5.99 -0.17
N GLN A 212 10.50 -5.10 0.54
CA GLN A 212 10.23 -4.81 1.96
C GLN A 212 8.83 -4.21 2.17
N VAL A 213 8.38 -3.31 1.29
CA VAL A 213 7.02 -2.77 1.35
C VAL A 213 5.97 -3.87 1.13
N VAL A 214 6.19 -4.76 0.15
CA VAL A 214 5.30 -5.90 -0.09
C VAL A 214 5.25 -6.83 1.12
N LEU A 215 6.40 -7.21 1.67
CA LEU A 215 6.48 -8.04 2.87
C LEU A 215 5.81 -7.38 4.08
N ALA A 216 5.94 -6.07 4.24
CA ALA A 216 5.28 -5.32 5.30
C ALA A 216 3.75 -5.36 5.15
N LEU A 217 3.22 -5.16 3.93
CA LEU A 217 1.78 -5.24 3.66
C LEU A 217 1.23 -6.65 3.91
N VAL A 218 1.93 -7.68 3.45
CA VAL A 218 1.58 -9.09 3.73
C VAL A 218 1.64 -9.37 5.22
N GLY A 219 2.64 -8.86 5.92
CA GLY A 219 2.79 -8.97 7.38
C GLY A 219 1.63 -8.33 8.14
N ILE A 220 1.18 -7.14 7.73
CA ILE A 220 0.01 -6.46 8.32
C ILE A 220 -1.27 -7.26 8.08
N LEU A 221 -1.48 -7.77 6.88
CA LEU A 221 -2.62 -8.64 6.54
C LEU A 221 -2.62 -9.94 7.35
N ALA A 222 -1.48 -10.62 7.44
CA ALA A 222 -1.34 -11.83 8.23
C ALA A 222 -1.56 -11.55 9.73
N GLY A 223 -0.99 -10.47 10.24
CA GLY A 223 -1.12 -10.04 11.65
C GLY A 223 -2.57 -9.71 12.02
N THR A 224 -3.29 -9.00 11.17
CA THR A 224 -4.71 -8.66 11.40
C THR A 224 -5.61 -9.89 11.39
N VAL A 225 -5.39 -10.83 10.46
CA VAL A 225 -6.12 -12.11 10.44
C VAL A 225 -5.83 -12.94 11.68
N ALA A 226 -4.57 -13.04 12.09
CA ALA A 226 -4.16 -13.77 13.29
C ALA A 226 -4.81 -13.17 14.56
N LEU A 227 -4.78 -11.85 14.70
CA LEU A 227 -5.41 -11.14 15.81
C LEU A 227 -6.93 -11.39 15.84
N PHE A 228 -7.60 -11.33 14.69
CA PHE A 228 -9.03 -11.62 14.60
C PHE A 228 -9.36 -13.06 15.04
N MET A 229 -8.55 -14.04 14.62
CA MET A 229 -8.73 -15.44 15.05
C MET A 229 -8.53 -15.61 16.55
N LEU A 230 -7.53 -14.93 17.15
CA LEU A 230 -7.30 -14.94 18.59
C LEU A 230 -8.49 -14.34 19.35
N LEU A 231 -9.00 -13.19 18.93
CA LEU A 231 -10.18 -12.56 19.53
C LEU A 231 -11.41 -13.46 19.42
N ARG A 232 -11.60 -14.11 18.27
CA ARG A 232 -12.71 -15.06 18.06
C ARG A 232 -12.59 -16.28 18.98
N ALA A 233 -11.39 -16.83 19.14
CA ALA A 233 -11.14 -17.95 20.04
C ALA A 233 -11.39 -17.57 21.51
N ALA A 234 -10.93 -16.38 21.93
CA ALA A 234 -11.18 -15.84 23.26
C ALA A 234 -12.68 -15.64 23.52
N GLY A 235 -13.41 -15.08 22.55
CA GLY A 235 -14.86 -14.91 22.63
C GLY A 235 -15.61 -16.23 22.78
N TRP A 236 -15.18 -17.27 22.06
CA TRP A 236 -15.78 -18.61 22.16
C TRP A 236 -15.52 -19.28 23.52
N LEU A 237 -14.30 -19.16 24.05
CA LEU A 237 -13.95 -19.61 25.39
C LEU A 237 -14.77 -18.89 26.47
N ALA A 238 -14.93 -17.58 26.36
CA ALA A 238 -15.76 -16.79 27.26
C ALA A 238 -17.25 -17.19 27.18
N GLY A 239 -17.77 -17.41 25.97
CA GLY A 239 -19.13 -17.87 25.73
C GLY A 239 -19.41 -19.22 26.40
N ARG A 240 -18.50 -20.20 26.24
CA ARG A 240 -18.62 -21.51 26.90
C ARG A 240 -18.64 -21.43 28.42
N ARG A 241 -17.87 -20.53 29.02
CA ARG A 241 -17.90 -20.30 30.47
C ARG A 241 -19.24 -19.75 30.93
N ARG A 242 -19.82 -18.79 30.19
CA ARG A 242 -21.14 -18.22 30.50
C ARG A 242 -22.26 -19.26 30.39
N THR A 243 -22.25 -20.10 29.35
CA THR A 243 -23.28 -21.14 29.18
C THR A 243 -23.19 -22.20 30.29
N ARG A 244 -21.98 -22.59 30.70
CA ARG A 244 -21.79 -23.51 31.84
C ARG A 244 -22.28 -22.88 33.14
N ALA A 245 -21.89 -21.64 33.42
CA ALA A 245 -22.35 -20.93 34.62
C ALA A 245 -23.88 -20.75 34.65
N ALA A 246 -24.51 -20.49 33.49
CA ALA A 246 -25.97 -20.42 33.40
C ALA A 246 -26.62 -21.79 33.69
N ALA A 247 -26.09 -22.87 33.13
CA ALA A 247 -26.59 -24.23 33.37
C ALA A 247 -26.47 -24.65 34.85
N THR A 248 -25.34 -24.33 35.50
CA THR A 248 -25.15 -24.58 36.94
C THR A 248 -26.16 -23.79 37.78
N ARG A 249 -26.42 -22.51 37.46
CA ARG A 249 -27.43 -21.70 38.16
C ARG A 249 -28.84 -22.26 38.02
N THR A 250 -29.21 -22.72 36.83
CA THR A 250 -30.54 -23.34 36.61
C THR A 250 -30.69 -24.62 37.43
N ARG A 251 -29.64 -25.44 37.54
CA ARG A 251 -29.64 -26.66 38.37
C ARG A 251 -29.75 -26.36 39.86
N VAL A 252 -28.95 -25.41 40.36
CA VAL A 252 -29.03 -24.97 41.77
C VAL A 252 -30.45 -24.49 42.11
N ALA A 253 -31.09 -23.74 41.22
CA ALA A 253 -32.46 -23.28 41.41
C ALA A 253 -33.48 -24.44 41.46
N GLU A 254 -33.29 -25.47 40.65
CA GLU A 254 -34.15 -26.68 40.65
C GLU A 254 -33.98 -27.48 41.95
N VAL A 255 -32.73 -27.72 42.36
CA VAL A 255 -32.38 -28.38 43.64
C VAL A 255 -32.97 -27.60 44.82
N GLY A 256 -32.84 -26.27 44.83
CA GLY A 256 -33.43 -25.41 45.85
C GLY A 256 -34.95 -25.49 45.90
N THR A 257 -35.61 -25.60 44.74
CA THR A 257 -37.08 -25.76 44.68
C THR A 257 -37.53 -27.09 45.28
N ARG A 258 -36.79 -28.18 45.02
CA ARG A 258 -37.07 -29.50 45.60
C ARG A 258 -36.83 -29.53 47.11
N LEU A 259 -35.71 -28.96 47.57
CA LEU A 259 -35.42 -28.80 49.00
C LEU A 259 -36.50 -28.01 49.72
N ASN A 260 -36.97 -26.91 49.12
CA ASN A 260 -38.03 -26.10 49.73
C ASN A 260 -39.35 -26.88 49.88
N ARG A 261 -39.68 -27.78 48.96
CA ARG A 261 -40.85 -28.67 49.11
C ARG A 261 -40.64 -29.70 50.23
N LEU A 262 -39.42 -30.21 50.37
CA LEU A 262 -39.07 -31.17 51.42
C LEU A 262 -39.07 -30.52 52.82
N ALA A 263 -38.77 -29.22 52.89
CA ALA A 263 -38.82 -28.43 54.12
C ALA A 263 -40.19 -28.51 54.80
N ASP A 264 -41.28 -28.46 54.05
CA ASP A 264 -42.64 -28.55 54.61
C ASP A 264 -42.86 -29.88 55.35
N THR A 265 -42.41 -30.99 54.77
CA THR A 265 -42.49 -32.34 55.39
C THR A 265 -41.60 -32.47 56.63
N VAL A 266 -40.41 -31.88 56.60
CA VAL A 266 -39.42 -32.02 57.68
C VAL A 266 -39.72 -31.10 58.86
N LEU A 267 -40.16 -29.86 58.59
CA LEU A 267 -40.41 -28.82 59.60
C LEU A 267 -41.81 -28.91 60.21
N HIS A 268 -42.79 -29.48 59.49
CA HIS A 268 -44.16 -29.63 59.99
C HIS A 268 -44.63 -31.10 59.98
N PRO A 269 -43.93 -32.02 60.68
CA PRO A 269 -44.35 -33.42 60.72
C PRO A 269 -45.60 -33.63 61.57
N GLU A 270 -46.35 -34.69 61.26
CA GLU A 270 -47.40 -35.18 62.16
C GLU A 270 -46.81 -35.57 63.52
N ALA A 271 -47.57 -35.39 64.61
CA ALA A 271 -47.12 -35.72 65.95
C ALA A 271 -46.69 -37.20 66.04
N PRO A 272 -45.44 -37.50 66.48
CA PRO A 272 -44.91 -38.85 66.42
C PRO A 272 -45.68 -39.79 67.34
N ARG A 273 -46.19 -40.89 66.79
CA ARG A 273 -47.01 -41.88 67.53
C ARG A 273 -46.21 -42.71 68.53
N ASN A 274 -44.88 -42.75 68.41
CA ASN A 274 -43.98 -43.47 69.32
C ASN A 274 -42.54 -42.94 69.25
N ALA A 275 -41.69 -43.37 70.19
CA ALA A 275 -40.29 -42.96 70.28
C ALA A 275 -39.45 -43.30 69.03
N ARG A 276 -39.80 -44.37 68.28
CA ARG A 276 -39.11 -44.75 67.05
C ARG A 276 -39.43 -43.80 65.89
N ALA A 277 -40.68 -43.33 65.80
CA ALA A 277 -41.10 -42.31 64.86
C ALA A 277 -40.43 -40.96 65.17
N ALA A 278 -40.36 -40.57 66.45
CA ALA A 278 -39.67 -39.36 66.87
C ALA A 278 -38.17 -39.37 66.51
N ARG A 279 -37.47 -40.50 66.71
CA ARG A 279 -36.06 -40.65 66.31
C ARG A 279 -35.86 -40.55 64.80
N ARG A 280 -36.70 -41.23 64.01
CA ARG A 280 -36.65 -41.15 62.54
C ARG A 280 -36.86 -39.71 62.03
N GLN A 281 -37.76 -38.96 62.65
CA GLN A 281 -37.98 -37.56 62.30
C GLN A 281 -36.75 -36.69 62.63
N ALA A 282 -36.10 -36.92 63.77
CA ALA A 282 -34.87 -36.22 64.14
C ALA A 282 -33.73 -36.53 63.14
N ASP A 283 -33.56 -37.79 62.75
CA ASP A 283 -32.55 -38.20 61.76
C ASP A 283 -32.82 -37.57 60.37
N LEU A 284 -34.08 -37.48 59.96
CA LEU A 284 -34.47 -36.80 58.71
C LEU A 284 -34.18 -35.30 58.76
N ALA A 285 -34.48 -34.64 59.89
CA ALA A 285 -34.21 -33.22 60.07
C ALA A 285 -32.71 -32.91 60.07
N GLU A 286 -31.90 -33.76 60.70
CA GLU A 286 -30.44 -33.63 60.69
C GLU A 286 -29.88 -33.73 59.26
N ARG A 287 -30.30 -34.77 58.52
CA ARG A 287 -29.87 -34.96 57.12
C ARG A 287 -30.33 -33.81 56.22
N TYR A 288 -31.51 -33.27 56.44
CA TYR A 288 -32.01 -32.11 55.70
C TYR A 288 -31.12 -30.88 55.92
N VAL A 289 -30.75 -30.57 57.17
CA VAL A 289 -29.87 -29.43 57.49
C VAL A 289 -28.47 -29.61 56.91
N LEU A 290 -27.91 -30.82 56.97
CA LEU A 290 -26.62 -31.12 56.36
C LEU A 290 -26.66 -30.94 54.84
N LEU A 291 -27.71 -31.45 54.19
CA LEU A 291 -27.90 -31.30 52.76
C LEU A 291 -28.06 -29.84 52.34
N LEU A 292 -28.79 -29.03 53.13
CA LEU A 292 -28.90 -27.59 52.87
C LEU A 292 -27.55 -26.90 52.86
N ARG A 293 -26.68 -27.21 53.83
CA ARG A 293 -25.31 -26.69 53.89
C ARG A 293 -24.49 -27.13 52.67
N ASP A 294 -24.64 -28.38 52.26
CA ASP A 294 -23.88 -28.92 51.12
C ASP A 294 -24.33 -28.29 49.79
N VAL A 295 -25.61 -27.92 49.66
CA VAL A 295 -26.13 -27.15 48.50
C VAL A 295 -25.56 -25.75 48.46
N GLU A 296 -25.45 -25.07 49.60
CA GLU A 296 -24.83 -23.75 49.71
C GLU A 296 -23.33 -23.77 49.40
N ALA A 297 -22.66 -24.88 49.75
CA ALA A 297 -21.23 -25.07 49.52
C ALA A 297 -20.90 -25.54 48.09
N ALA A 298 -21.85 -26.14 47.36
CA ALA A 298 -21.61 -26.71 46.03
C ALA A 298 -21.30 -25.61 44.99
N GLY A 299 -20.03 -25.55 44.56
CA GLY A 299 -19.54 -24.61 43.55
C GLY A 299 -19.29 -25.25 42.19
N THR A 300 -19.32 -26.59 42.11
CA THR A 300 -19.01 -27.36 40.91
C THR A 300 -20.14 -28.30 40.49
N ASP A 301 -20.13 -28.71 39.21
CA ASP A 301 -21.15 -29.60 38.63
C ASP A 301 -21.07 -31.02 39.24
N ALA A 302 -19.89 -31.43 39.70
CA ALA A 302 -19.69 -32.71 40.39
C ALA A 302 -20.33 -32.69 41.79
N GLU A 303 -20.07 -31.66 42.58
CA GLU A 303 -20.68 -31.47 43.91
C GLU A 303 -22.20 -31.37 43.80
N LEU A 304 -22.73 -30.65 42.81
CA LEU A 304 -24.17 -30.58 42.55
C LEU A 304 -24.78 -31.94 42.22
N THR A 305 -24.07 -32.79 41.48
CA THR A 305 -24.54 -34.16 41.17
C THR A 305 -24.61 -35.01 42.44
N GLU A 306 -23.65 -34.85 43.36
CA GLU A 306 -23.66 -35.54 44.66
C GLU A 306 -24.81 -35.05 45.54
N VAL A 307 -25.05 -33.74 45.58
CA VAL A 307 -26.17 -33.10 46.27
C VAL A 307 -27.52 -33.59 45.72
N GLU A 308 -27.69 -33.67 44.39
CA GLU A 308 -28.90 -34.17 43.75
C GLU A 308 -29.19 -35.64 44.12
N ARG A 309 -28.13 -36.45 44.23
CA ARG A 309 -28.25 -37.85 44.67
C ARG A 309 -28.68 -37.93 46.13
N ALA A 310 -28.01 -37.20 47.02
CA ALA A 310 -28.34 -37.16 48.45
C ALA A 310 -29.77 -36.62 48.70
N LEU A 311 -30.20 -35.62 47.92
CA LEU A 311 -31.56 -35.11 47.94
C LEU A 311 -32.59 -36.18 47.55
N THR A 312 -32.28 -36.96 46.52
CA THR A 312 -33.17 -38.05 46.06
C THR A 312 -33.29 -39.15 47.12
N GLU A 313 -32.18 -39.53 47.75
CA GLU A 313 -32.18 -40.48 48.88
C GLU A 313 -32.98 -39.95 50.08
N LEU A 314 -32.91 -38.64 50.35
CA LEU A 314 -33.67 -38.02 51.43
C LEU A 314 -35.17 -37.91 51.12
N GLU A 315 -35.54 -37.56 49.88
CA GLU A 315 -36.92 -37.57 49.40
C GLU A 315 -37.54 -38.97 49.49
N GLU A 316 -36.78 -40.02 49.20
CA GLU A 316 -37.23 -41.41 49.35
C GLU A 316 -37.42 -41.80 50.83
N ALA A 317 -36.53 -41.36 51.72
CA ALA A 317 -36.64 -41.62 53.15
C ALA A 317 -37.77 -40.85 53.86
N ALA A 318 -38.22 -39.74 53.27
CA ALA A 318 -39.31 -38.90 53.78
C ALA A 318 -40.71 -39.37 53.34
N ARG A 319 -40.80 -40.32 52.40
CA ARG A 319 -42.06 -40.96 51.97
C ARG A 319 -42.42 -42.14 52.86
#